data_AF-A0A1M7JSX1-F1
#
_entry.id   AF-A0A1M7JSX1-F1
#
_cell.length_a   1.000
_cell.length_b   1.000
_cell.length_c   1.000
_cell.angle_alpha   90.00
_cell.angle_beta   90.00
_cell.angle_gamma   90.00
#
_symmetry.space_group_name_H-M   'P 1'
#
loop_
_entity.id
_entity.type
_entity.pdbx_description
1 polymer ?
#
loop_
_entity_poly.entity_id
_entity_poly.type
_entity_poly.pdbx_seq_one_letter_code
_entity_poly.pdbx_strand_id
1 'polypeptide(L)'
;MKKVIAGIVAMTTVICALTGCGKDAADKAEETTTAETTEITEEVTSQAETEATEPTTEKESEKSQDSGSEEDTVRKIAEEFAETYNARDYIKLFRMSSEDNWNGMVEVYERDPELKAEGKDAYEISKILFENTCGKYDDDYKISTIKTITEADYRDTYYVRIDHNIGELMQEYIVEHGGAEKVDVKEFREMWERVPRNEFSEEVEKIKAYRITFDYTKGSESGIGDILIYSINDGDWTFGELNFKEDRHEEYAELADYLKEYGGYELISEFRESDLYYDDFENEWYIVSSDISKNYNVPEFIDDIEECVYYIDEYNYLNHKWFIVAKGDEVVYAAVCDEDNNLIYFTDPGPNSVISIKSDGEYEFVDAAEVSASTFDDVYDACVKALKNK
;
A
#
# COMPACT_ATOMS: atom_id res chain seq x y z
N MET A 1 -33.48 -12.88 9.08
CA MET A 1 -34.24 -12.14 10.11
C MET A 1 -34.19 -10.67 9.74
N LYS A 2 -35.37 -10.04 9.59
CA LYS A 2 -35.57 -8.66 9.10
C LYS A 2 -35.13 -7.61 10.14
N LYS A 3 -34.80 -6.40 9.66
CA LYS A 3 -34.40 -5.11 10.31
C LYS A 3 -32.88 -4.91 10.14
N VAL A 4 -32.35 -3.89 9.43
CA VAL A 4 -32.68 -2.46 9.43
C VAL A 4 -32.31 -1.86 8.06
N ILE A 5 -33.30 -1.47 7.25
CA ILE A 5 -33.15 -0.50 6.15
C ILE A 5 -34.27 0.50 6.37
N ALA A 6 -33.98 1.56 7.11
CA ALA A 6 -34.89 2.68 7.33
C ALA A 6 -34.08 3.85 7.92
N GLY A 7 -33.40 4.60 7.06
CA GLY A 7 -32.71 5.80 7.51
C GLY A 7 -31.81 6.46 6.48
N ILE A 8 -32.35 6.89 5.33
CA ILE A 8 -31.96 8.06 4.51
C ILE A 8 -33.10 8.26 3.47
N VAL A 9 -34.33 8.59 3.92
CA VAL A 9 -35.40 9.11 3.03
C VAL A 9 -36.18 10.26 3.70
N ALA A 10 -35.86 10.62 4.95
CA ALA A 10 -36.65 11.55 5.76
C ALA A 10 -35.89 12.84 6.12
N MET A 11 -35.23 13.50 5.15
CA MET A 11 -34.67 14.84 5.40
C MET A 11 -34.64 15.80 4.20
N THR A 12 -35.59 15.67 3.26
CA THR A 12 -35.72 16.62 2.13
C THR A 12 -37.10 17.28 2.02
N THR A 13 -37.96 17.16 3.03
CA THR A 13 -39.31 17.78 3.04
C THR A 13 -39.51 18.86 4.11
N VAL A 14 -38.45 19.30 4.79
CA VAL A 14 -38.55 20.41 5.76
C VAL A 14 -37.36 21.35 5.59
N ILE A 15 -37.35 22.12 4.50
CA ILE A 15 -36.84 23.51 4.37
C ILE A 15 -37.40 24.02 3.02
N CYS A 16 -38.69 24.34 2.97
CA CYS A 16 -39.30 25.18 1.93
C CYS A 16 -40.48 26.02 2.46
N ALA A 17 -40.71 26.00 3.77
CA ALA A 17 -41.60 26.95 4.43
C ALA A 17 -40.72 27.90 5.25
N LEU A 18 -40.42 29.09 4.69
CA LEU A 18 -40.19 30.38 5.34
C LEU A 18 -39.27 31.30 4.51
N THR A 19 -39.73 31.74 3.34
CA THR A 19 -39.52 33.12 2.83
C THR A 19 -40.60 33.42 1.79
N GLY A 20 -41.75 33.90 2.25
CA GLY A 20 -42.81 34.39 1.37
C GLY A 20 -42.55 35.81 0.89
N CYS A 21 -42.79 36.08 -0.40
CA CYS A 21 -43.71 37.11 -0.90
C CYS A 21 -43.64 37.21 -2.44
N GLY A 22 -44.74 36.92 -3.13
CA GLY A 22 -44.86 37.24 -4.56
C GLY A 22 -45.97 36.54 -5.35
N LYS A 23 -47.23 36.85 -5.00
CA LYS A 23 -48.46 36.91 -5.83
C LYS A 23 -48.66 36.03 -7.10
N ASP A 24 -49.90 35.51 -7.13
CA ASP A 24 -50.76 35.20 -8.29
C ASP A 24 -50.52 33.87 -9.03
N ALA A 25 -51.34 32.84 -8.70
CA ALA A 25 -52.40 32.35 -9.59
C ALA A 25 -53.10 31.13 -8.99
N ALA A 26 -54.42 31.23 -8.84
CA ALA A 26 -55.33 30.12 -8.63
C ALA A 26 -55.68 29.48 -9.99
N ASP A 27 -55.74 28.16 -10.08
CA ASP A 27 -56.99 27.41 -10.38
C ASP A 27 -56.73 25.92 -10.69
N LYS A 28 -57.42 25.07 -9.93
CA LYS A 28 -58.13 23.81 -10.28
C LYS A 28 -57.52 22.80 -11.26
N ALA A 29 -57.35 21.55 -10.77
CA ALA A 29 -58.10 20.35 -11.20
C ALA A 29 -57.59 19.16 -10.36
N GLU A 30 -58.37 18.66 -9.40
CA GLU A 30 -59.31 17.53 -9.49
C GLU A 30 -58.65 16.12 -9.47
N GLU A 31 -59.04 15.37 -8.45
CA GLU A 31 -58.64 14.01 -8.08
C GLU A 31 -58.90 12.98 -9.18
N THR A 32 -58.11 11.90 -9.25
CA THR A 32 -58.66 10.54 -9.06
C THR A 32 -57.58 9.47 -8.91
N THR A 33 -57.85 8.62 -7.92
CA THR A 33 -57.21 7.35 -7.53
C THR A 33 -57.11 6.32 -8.66
N THR A 34 -56.19 5.35 -8.56
CA THR A 34 -56.45 3.95 -8.12
C THR A 34 -55.20 3.08 -8.33
N ALA A 35 -54.80 2.38 -7.28
CA ALA A 35 -53.78 1.34 -7.30
C ALA A 35 -54.43 -0.01 -7.65
N GLU A 36 -53.76 -0.82 -8.47
CA GLU A 36 -53.95 -2.27 -8.48
C GLU A 36 -52.60 -2.98 -8.45
N THR A 37 -52.55 -3.93 -7.53
CA THR A 37 -51.43 -4.79 -7.16
C THR A 37 -51.70 -6.17 -7.74
N THR A 38 -50.70 -6.84 -8.30
CA THR A 38 -50.84 -8.22 -8.76
C THR A 38 -49.65 -9.04 -8.25
N GLU A 39 -49.89 -9.85 -7.21
CA GLU A 39 -49.12 -11.10 -6.94
C GLU A 39 -49.49 -12.12 -8.05
N ILE A 40 -48.77 -13.18 -8.41
CA ILE A 40 -48.09 -14.29 -7.70
C ILE A 40 -47.16 -14.91 -8.79
N THR A 41 -46.01 -15.58 -8.57
CA THR A 41 -45.88 -17.01 -8.20
C THR A 41 -44.41 -17.44 -8.38
N GLU A 42 -43.85 -18.16 -7.40
CA GLU A 42 -42.64 -18.99 -7.54
C GLU A 42 -43.03 -20.43 -7.88
N GLU A 43 -42.32 -21.08 -8.81
CA GLU A 43 -42.29 -22.53 -8.92
C GLU A 43 -40.88 -23.04 -9.33
N VAL A 44 -40.53 -24.20 -8.78
CA VAL A 44 -39.20 -24.81 -8.59
C VAL A 44 -38.90 -25.86 -9.66
N THR A 45 -37.64 -26.04 -10.09
CA THR A 45 -36.88 -27.31 -10.41
C THR A 45 -35.64 -26.98 -11.26
N SER A 46 -34.38 -27.40 -11.07
CA SER A 46 -33.68 -28.66 -10.71
C SER A 46 -33.57 -29.73 -11.82
N GLN A 47 -32.29 -30.04 -12.17
CA GLN A 47 -31.70 -31.24 -12.80
C GLN A 47 -31.37 -31.30 -14.32
N ALA A 48 -30.06 -31.20 -14.60
CA ALA A 48 -29.12 -32.19 -15.17
C ALA A 48 -29.44 -33.07 -16.41
N GLU A 49 -28.44 -33.06 -17.31
CA GLU A 49 -27.78 -34.19 -18.03
C GLU A 49 -28.21 -34.68 -19.45
N THR A 50 -27.25 -34.47 -20.37
CA THR A 50 -26.68 -35.36 -21.43
C THR A 50 -27.29 -35.58 -22.84
N GLU A 51 -26.40 -35.34 -23.82
CA GLU A 51 -25.98 -36.16 -25.00
C GLU A 51 -26.29 -35.73 -26.47
N ALA A 52 -25.16 -35.44 -27.17
CA ALA A 52 -24.76 -35.67 -28.58
C ALA A 52 -25.60 -35.07 -29.75
N THR A 53 -25.05 -34.33 -30.74
CA THR A 53 -24.02 -34.75 -31.73
C THR A 53 -23.53 -33.54 -32.59
N GLU A 54 -22.22 -33.53 -32.90
CA GLU A 54 -21.32 -32.71 -33.79
C GLU A 54 -21.83 -32.08 -35.13
N PRO A 55 -20.98 -31.33 -35.92
CA PRO A 55 -19.88 -30.40 -35.58
C PRO A 55 -19.89 -29.10 -36.44
N THR A 56 -19.30 -28.00 -35.96
CA THR A 56 -18.62 -27.07 -36.89
C THR A 56 -17.48 -26.33 -36.19
N THR A 57 -16.29 -26.54 -36.75
CA THR A 57 -15.01 -25.86 -36.51
C THR A 57 -15.13 -24.34 -36.44
N GLU A 58 -14.66 -23.75 -35.34
CA GLU A 58 -13.88 -22.53 -35.33
C GLU A 58 -12.95 -22.56 -34.11
N LYS A 59 -11.67 -22.21 -34.34
CA LYS A 59 -10.58 -22.31 -33.37
C LYS A 59 -10.80 -21.34 -32.21
N GLU A 60 -11.26 -21.85 -31.07
CA GLU A 60 -10.93 -21.25 -29.78
C GLU A 60 -9.50 -21.62 -29.42
N SER A 61 -8.64 -20.62 -29.29
CA SER A 61 -7.36 -20.78 -28.63
C SER A 61 -7.64 -21.10 -27.16
N GLU A 62 -7.40 -22.34 -26.77
CA GLU A 62 -7.30 -22.75 -25.38
C GLU A 62 -6.37 -21.78 -24.64
N LYS A 63 -6.93 -20.95 -23.76
CA LYS A 63 -6.18 -20.33 -22.67
C LYS A 63 -5.62 -21.49 -21.86
N SER A 64 -4.33 -21.79 -22.02
CA SER A 64 -3.62 -22.68 -21.13
C SER A 64 -3.79 -22.14 -19.71
N GLN A 65 -4.51 -22.87 -18.86
CA GLN A 65 -4.46 -22.66 -17.42
C GLN A 65 -3.02 -22.95 -16.98
N ASP A 66 -2.24 -21.88 -16.91
CA ASP A 66 -0.95 -21.86 -16.24
C ASP A 66 -1.24 -22.01 -14.75
N SER A 67 -0.90 -23.17 -14.18
CA SER A 67 -1.07 -23.47 -12.77
C SER A 67 0.05 -22.81 -11.95
N GLY A 68 0.22 -21.50 -12.12
CA GLY A 68 1.13 -20.68 -11.31
C GLY A 68 0.53 -20.41 -9.93
N SER A 69 1.38 -20.05 -8.97
CA SER A 69 0.91 -19.55 -7.67
C SER A 69 0.14 -18.23 -7.84
N GLU A 70 -0.59 -17.80 -6.81
CA GLU A 70 -1.23 -16.48 -6.79
C GLU A 70 -0.17 -15.36 -6.96
N GLU A 71 1.00 -15.52 -6.32
CA GLU A 71 2.15 -14.62 -6.49
C GLU A 71 2.67 -14.57 -7.93
N ASP A 72 2.70 -15.69 -8.66
CA ASP A 72 3.09 -15.70 -10.08
C ASP A 72 2.10 -14.93 -10.94
N THR A 73 0.81 -14.99 -10.59
CA THR A 73 -0.24 -14.21 -11.26
C THR A 73 -0.04 -12.73 -11.01
N VAL A 74 0.14 -12.35 -9.74
CA VAL A 74 0.38 -10.97 -9.31
C VAL A 74 1.66 -10.40 -9.93
N ARG A 75 2.72 -11.20 -10.04
CA ARG A 75 3.98 -10.80 -10.70
C ARG A 75 3.76 -10.42 -12.16
N LYS A 76 3.05 -11.26 -12.92
CA LYS A 76 2.75 -10.97 -14.34
C LYS A 76 1.93 -9.69 -14.49
N ILE A 77 1.00 -9.46 -13.58
CA ILE A 77 0.18 -8.24 -13.55
C ILE A 77 1.08 -7.01 -13.25
N ALA A 78 2.00 -7.11 -12.30
CA ALA A 78 2.97 -6.04 -12.02
C ALA A 78 3.91 -5.76 -13.21
N GLU A 79 4.35 -6.79 -13.92
CA GLU A 79 5.15 -6.66 -15.14
C GLU A 79 4.36 -5.97 -16.26
N GLU A 80 3.11 -6.37 -16.48
CA GLU A 80 2.22 -5.73 -17.46
C GLU A 80 1.96 -4.26 -17.11
N PHE A 81 1.81 -3.94 -15.82
CA PHE A 81 1.69 -2.57 -15.35
C PHE A 81 2.95 -1.76 -15.67
N ALA A 82 4.13 -2.28 -15.34
CA ALA A 82 5.40 -1.59 -15.62
C ALA A 82 5.58 -1.30 -17.11
N GLU A 83 5.28 -2.28 -17.98
CA GLU A 83 5.31 -2.10 -19.44
C GLU A 83 4.33 -1.01 -19.89
N THR A 84 3.09 -1.06 -19.39
CA THR A 84 2.02 -0.12 -19.74
C THR A 84 2.34 1.31 -19.26
N TYR A 85 2.87 1.43 -18.04
CA TYR A 85 3.32 2.69 -17.44
C TYR A 85 4.45 3.31 -18.26
N ASN A 86 5.46 2.50 -18.59
CA ASN A 86 6.59 2.94 -19.40
C ASN A 86 6.19 3.36 -20.82
N ALA A 87 5.18 2.71 -21.39
CA ALA A 87 4.58 3.07 -22.68
C ALA A 87 3.69 4.32 -22.62
N ARG A 88 3.36 4.81 -21.42
CA ARG A 88 2.43 5.92 -21.17
C ARG A 88 1.04 5.66 -21.75
N ASP A 89 0.59 4.40 -21.73
CA ASP A 89 -0.76 4.04 -22.18
C ASP A 89 -1.76 4.29 -21.04
N TYR A 90 -2.10 5.56 -20.83
CA TYR A 90 -2.98 5.99 -19.73
C TYR A 90 -4.41 5.44 -19.84
N ILE A 91 -4.85 5.07 -21.03
CA ILE A 91 -6.15 4.41 -21.22
C ILE A 91 -6.09 3.00 -20.61
N LYS A 92 -5.03 2.25 -20.92
CA LYS A 92 -4.84 0.92 -20.35
C LYS A 92 -4.50 0.98 -18.85
N LEU A 93 -3.66 1.92 -18.41
CA LEU A 93 -3.37 2.14 -16.99
C LEU A 93 -4.63 2.42 -16.19
N PHE A 94 -5.49 3.32 -16.68
CA PHE A 94 -6.76 3.61 -16.02
C PHE A 94 -7.58 2.33 -15.87
N ARG A 95 -7.81 1.58 -16.96
CA ARG A 95 -8.54 0.30 -16.93
C ARG A 95 -7.95 -0.72 -15.97
N MET A 96 -6.63 -0.76 -15.88
CA MET A 96 -5.90 -1.63 -14.98
C MET A 96 -6.10 -1.22 -13.52
N SER A 97 -6.16 0.09 -13.22
CA SER A 97 -6.38 0.65 -11.87
C SER A 97 -7.85 0.75 -11.46
N SER A 98 -8.76 0.51 -12.40
CA SER A 98 -10.18 0.75 -12.23
C SER A 98 -10.91 -0.58 -12.11
N GLU A 99 -11.60 -0.80 -11.01
CA GLU A 99 -12.60 -1.88 -10.95
C GLU A 99 -13.69 -1.68 -12.02
N ASP A 100 -14.41 -2.73 -12.38
CA ASP A 100 -15.42 -2.70 -13.46
C ASP A 100 -16.50 -1.61 -13.27
N ASN A 101 -16.78 -1.23 -12.01
CA ASN A 101 -17.70 -0.17 -11.61
C ASN A 101 -17.23 1.27 -11.99
N TRP A 102 -15.99 1.46 -12.46
CA TRP A 102 -15.47 2.78 -12.85
C TRP A 102 -15.63 3.12 -14.34
N ASN A 103 -15.93 2.13 -15.20
CA ASN A 103 -16.05 2.36 -16.65
C ASN A 103 -17.15 3.39 -16.99
N GLY A 104 -18.25 3.39 -16.24
CA GLY A 104 -19.32 4.38 -16.39
C GLY A 104 -18.86 5.81 -16.11
N MET A 105 -17.86 6.00 -15.26
CA MET A 105 -17.36 7.33 -14.90
C MET A 105 -16.59 8.00 -16.03
N VAL A 106 -15.77 7.24 -16.79
CA VAL A 106 -15.09 7.78 -17.98
C VAL A 106 -16.09 8.36 -18.95
N GLU A 107 -17.16 7.62 -19.24
CA GLU A 107 -18.21 8.06 -20.16
C GLU A 107 -18.90 9.35 -19.67
N VAL A 108 -19.11 9.50 -18.35
CA VAL A 108 -19.64 10.74 -17.77
C VAL A 108 -18.65 11.89 -17.93
N TYR A 109 -17.36 11.69 -17.61
CA TYR A 109 -16.32 12.74 -17.72
C TYR A 109 -16.00 13.13 -19.17
N GLU A 110 -16.09 12.21 -20.13
CA GLU A 110 -15.96 12.52 -21.57
C GLU A 110 -17.04 13.49 -22.07
N ARG A 111 -18.15 13.64 -21.34
CA ARG A 111 -19.22 14.59 -21.67
C ARG A 111 -19.05 15.95 -21.02
N ASP A 112 -18.12 16.08 -20.10
CA ASP A 112 -17.93 17.27 -19.28
C ASP A 112 -17.62 18.51 -20.15
N PRO A 113 -18.45 19.57 -20.07
CA PRO A 113 -18.26 20.77 -20.88
C PRO A 113 -17.00 21.55 -20.51
N GLU A 114 -16.54 21.49 -19.25
CA GLU A 114 -15.31 22.16 -18.80
C GLU A 114 -14.09 21.44 -19.39
N LEU A 115 -14.03 20.11 -19.27
CA LEU A 115 -12.94 19.31 -19.84
C LEU A 115 -12.91 19.44 -21.37
N LYS A 116 -14.08 19.45 -22.03
CA LYS A 116 -14.17 19.71 -23.48
C LYS A 116 -13.69 21.11 -23.85
N ALA A 117 -14.01 22.13 -23.06
CA ALA A 117 -13.56 23.49 -23.30
C ALA A 117 -12.04 23.64 -23.13
N GLU A 118 -11.44 22.85 -22.25
CA GLU A 118 -9.99 22.72 -22.08
C GLU A 118 -9.33 21.87 -23.18
N GLY A 119 -10.11 21.26 -24.07
CA GLY A 119 -9.63 20.44 -25.17
C GLY A 119 -9.21 19.03 -24.75
N LYS A 120 -9.64 18.57 -23.57
CA LYS A 120 -9.32 17.23 -23.06
C LYS A 120 -9.94 16.14 -23.91
N ASP A 121 -9.11 15.22 -24.39
CA ASP A 121 -9.54 14.00 -25.05
C ASP A 121 -9.61 12.81 -24.08
N ALA A 122 -10.05 11.64 -24.58
CA ALA A 122 -10.18 10.43 -23.77
C ALA A 122 -8.85 10.00 -23.11
N TYR A 123 -7.72 10.28 -23.76
CA TYR A 123 -6.41 9.99 -23.22
C TYR A 123 -6.09 10.92 -22.03
N GLU A 124 -6.30 12.23 -22.18
CA GLU A 124 -6.09 13.16 -21.06
C GLU A 124 -7.05 12.91 -19.90
N ILE A 125 -8.30 12.53 -20.17
CA ILE A 125 -9.28 12.16 -19.15
C ILE A 125 -8.83 10.89 -18.41
N SER A 126 -8.41 9.85 -19.14
CA SER A 126 -7.90 8.62 -18.54
C SER A 126 -6.66 8.88 -17.68
N LYS A 127 -5.76 9.78 -18.12
CA LYS A 127 -4.61 10.22 -17.33
C LYS A 127 -5.04 10.89 -16.02
N ILE A 128 -5.98 11.84 -16.08
CA ILE A 128 -6.49 12.53 -14.87
C ILE A 128 -7.11 11.51 -13.90
N LEU A 129 -7.91 10.58 -14.40
CA LEU A 129 -8.56 9.57 -13.57
C LEU A 129 -7.55 8.59 -12.96
N PHE A 130 -6.58 8.11 -13.74
CA PHE A 130 -5.48 7.30 -13.24
C PHE A 130 -4.66 8.04 -12.16
N GLU A 131 -4.30 9.31 -12.39
CA GLU A 131 -3.57 10.13 -11.41
C GLU A 131 -4.38 10.36 -10.12
N ASN A 132 -5.72 10.42 -10.21
CA ASN A 132 -6.58 10.52 -9.03
C ASN A 132 -6.64 9.22 -8.23
N THR A 133 -6.51 8.06 -8.88
CA THR A 133 -6.55 6.74 -8.23
C THR A 133 -5.18 6.32 -7.69
N CYS A 134 -4.15 6.40 -8.52
CA CYS A 134 -2.83 5.86 -8.21
C CYS A 134 -1.83 6.92 -7.71
N GLY A 135 -2.16 8.21 -7.83
CA GLY A 135 -1.27 9.33 -7.52
C GLY A 135 -0.65 9.97 -8.77
N LYS A 136 -0.24 11.23 -8.62
CA LYS A 136 0.35 12.01 -9.71
C LYS A 136 1.87 11.94 -9.69
N TYR A 137 2.45 11.43 -10.77
CA TYR A 137 3.89 11.24 -10.90
C TYR A 137 4.47 11.87 -12.16
N ASP A 138 5.78 12.07 -12.14
CA ASP A 138 6.52 12.60 -13.28
C ASP A 138 6.51 11.59 -14.44
N ASP A 139 6.18 12.06 -15.65
CA ASP A 139 6.15 11.21 -16.85
C ASP A 139 7.53 10.61 -17.20
N ASP A 140 8.60 11.15 -16.60
CA ASP A 140 9.99 10.72 -16.80
C ASP A 140 10.41 9.53 -15.92
N TYR A 141 9.61 9.13 -14.94
CA TYR A 141 9.84 7.89 -14.21
C TYR A 141 9.69 6.67 -15.14
N LYS A 142 10.61 5.71 -15.03
CA LYS A 142 10.57 4.42 -15.74
C LYS A 142 10.76 3.27 -14.77
N ILE A 143 9.79 2.37 -14.70
CA ILE A 143 9.85 1.15 -13.89
C ILE A 143 10.72 0.13 -14.61
N SER A 144 11.65 -0.51 -13.92
CA SER A 144 12.68 -1.35 -14.55
C SER A 144 12.67 -2.80 -14.09
N THR A 145 12.60 -3.04 -12.78
CA THR A 145 12.71 -4.40 -12.21
C THR A 145 11.74 -4.59 -11.06
N ILE A 146 10.92 -5.64 -11.10
CA ILE A 146 10.09 -6.05 -9.95
C ILE A 146 10.97 -6.83 -8.96
N LYS A 147 11.03 -6.38 -7.70
CA LYS A 147 11.87 -6.93 -6.64
C LYS A 147 11.10 -7.94 -5.79
N THR A 148 10.28 -7.45 -4.86
CA THR A 148 9.58 -8.26 -3.88
C THR A 148 8.08 -8.25 -4.11
N ILE A 149 7.43 -9.34 -3.70
CA ILE A 149 5.98 -9.51 -3.66
C ILE A 149 5.66 -10.01 -2.27
N THR A 150 4.94 -9.20 -1.50
CA THR A 150 4.57 -9.53 -0.12
C THR A 150 3.07 -9.37 0.04
N GLU A 151 2.42 -10.33 0.70
CA GLU A 151 1.00 -10.19 1.05
C GLU A 151 0.81 -8.90 1.85
N ALA A 152 -0.13 -8.06 1.40
CA ALA A 152 -0.39 -6.76 2.00
C ALA A 152 -1.22 -6.91 3.27
N ASP A 153 -0.98 -6.05 4.25
CA ASP A 153 -1.71 -6.11 5.51
C ASP A 153 -3.08 -5.41 5.45
N TYR A 154 -3.81 -5.45 6.57
CA TYR A 154 -5.10 -4.77 6.66
C TYR A 154 -5.00 -3.25 6.45
N ARG A 155 -3.91 -2.63 6.91
CA ARG A 155 -3.69 -1.18 6.83
C ARG A 155 -3.43 -0.75 5.39
N ASP A 156 -2.64 -1.52 4.65
CA ASP A 156 -2.40 -1.32 3.22
C ASP A 156 -3.71 -1.24 2.43
N THR A 157 -4.69 -2.05 2.85
CA THR A 157 -5.97 -2.20 2.18
C THR A 157 -7.09 -1.32 2.75
N TYR A 158 -6.82 -0.50 3.78
CA TYR A 158 -7.85 0.32 4.45
C TYR A 158 -8.55 1.27 3.48
N TYR A 159 -7.78 2.08 2.75
CA TYR A 159 -8.34 3.05 1.80
C TYR A 159 -8.96 2.37 0.59
N VAL A 160 -8.42 1.24 0.15
CA VAL A 160 -9.01 0.43 -0.93
C VAL A 160 -10.45 0.04 -0.62
N ARG A 161 -10.74 -0.40 0.62
CA ARG A 161 -12.10 -0.78 1.00
C ARG A 161 -13.08 0.39 0.97
N ILE A 162 -12.62 1.58 1.36
CA ILE A 162 -13.41 2.81 1.29
C ILE A 162 -13.64 3.20 -0.17
N ASP A 163 -12.60 3.20 -0.99
CA ASP A 163 -12.67 3.59 -2.40
C ASP A 163 -13.54 2.63 -3.21
N HIS A 164 -13.52 1.34 -2.91
CA HIS A 164 -14.43 0.34 -3.48
C HIS A 164 -15.91 0.72 -3.24
N ASN A 165 -16.27 0.95 -1.98
CA ASN A 165 -17.66 1.29 -1.61
C ASN A 165 -18.10 2.65 -2.20
N ILE A 166 -17.18 3.60 -2.36
CA ILE A 166 -17.43 4.86 -3.08
C ILE A 166 -17.65 4.61 -4.57
N GLY A 167 -16.85 3.74 -5.19
CA GLY A 167 -17.00 3.32 -6.58
C GLY A 167 -18.35 2.66 -6.84
N GLU A 168 -18.79 1.77 -5.94
CA GLU A 168 -20.13 1.17 -5.99
C GLU A 168 -21.23 2.24 -5.93
N LEU A 169 -21.16 3.21 -5.02
CA LEU A 169 -22.13 4.30 -4.94
C LEU A 169 -22.20 5.12 -6.25
N MET A 170 -21.05 5.44 -6.84
CA MET A 170 -21.03 6.19 -8.09
C MET A 170 -21.67 5.41 -9.24
N GLN A 171 -21.40 4.12 -9.31
CA GLN A 171 -21.99 3.24 -10.30
C GLN A 171 -23.50 3.10 -10.10
N GLU A 172 -23.96 2.96 -8.86
CA GLU A 172 -25.40 2.97 -8.53
C GLU A 172 -26.07 4.25 -9.00
N TYR A 173 -25.47 5.41 -8.73
CA TYR A 173 -26.01 6.68 -9.19
C TYR A 173 -26.13 6.75 -10.72
N ILE A 174 -25.11 6.27 -11.45
CA ILE A 174 -25.14 6.24 -12.92
C ILE A 174 -26.31 5.38 -13.41
N VAL A 175 -26.52 4.21 -12.80
CA VAL A 175 -27.62 3.30 -13.15
C VAL A 175 -28.98 3.91 -12.83
N GLU A 176 -29.15 4.50 -11.63
CA GLU A 176 -30.39 5.14 -11.21
C GLU A 176 -30.81 6.32 -12.10
N HIS A 177 -29.83 7.03 -12.66
CA HIS A 177 -30.06 8.13 -13.60
C HIS A 177 -30.19 7.65 -15.06
N GLY A 178 -30.22 6.34 -15.28
CA GLY A 178 -30.54 5.71 -16.56
C GLY A 178 -29.35 5.59 -17.51
N GLY A 179 -28.12 5.57 -16.99
CA GLY A 179 -26.88 5.38 -17.76
C GLY A 179 -26.00 6.63 -17.82
N ALA A 180 -24.71 6.44 -18.11
CA ALA A 180 -23.71 7.51 -18.15
C ALA A 180 -24.06 8.60 -19.18
N GLU A 181 -24.80 8.24 -20.23
CA GLU A 181 -25.29 9.17 -21.25
C GLU A 181 -26.46 10.05 -20.79
N LYS A 182 -27.07 9.75 -19.64
CA LYS A 182 -28.21 10.51 -19.10
C LYS A 182 -27.87 11.30 -17.84
N VAL A 183 -26.83 10.90 -17.12
CA VAL A 183 -26.32 11.60 -15.93
C VAL A 183 -25.98 13.06 -16.24
N ASP A 184 -26.44 13.98 -15.37
CA ASP A 184 -25.97 15.36 -15.36
C ASP A 184 -24.52 15.39 -14.80
N VAL A 185 -23.58 15.80 -15.65
CA VAL A 185 -22.15 15.76 -15.31
C VAL A 185 -21.80 16.67 -14.14
N LYS A 186 -22.48 17.82 -14.03
CA LYS A 186 -22.21 18.78 -12.96
C LYS A 186 -22.69 18.23 -11.63
N GLU A 187 -23.90 17.67 -11.59
CA GLU A 187 -24.44 17.04 -10.38
C GLU A 187 -23.59 15.84 -9.94
N PHE A 188 -23.17 15.01 -10.91
CA PHE A 188 -22.28 13.87 -10.65
C PHE A 188 -20.94 14.29 -10.03
N ARG A 189 -20.29 15.32 -10.59
CA ARG A 189 -19.03 15.85 -10.04
C ARG A 189 -19.24 16.45 -8.64
N GLU A 190 -20.29 17.23 -8.44
CA GLU A 190 -20.60 17.80 -7.13
C GLU A 190 -20.85 16.72 -6.08
N MET A 191 -21.46 15.59 -6.46
CA MET A 191 -21.63 14.45 -5.59
C MET A 191 -20.28 13.81 -5.26
N TRP A 192 -19.48 13.48 -6.27
CA TRP A 192 -18.14 12.89 -6.14
C TRP A 192 -17.25 13.69 -5.18
N GLU A 193 -17.20 15.01 -5.35
CA GLU A 193 -16.40 15.92 -4.51
C GLU A 193 -16.93 16.05 -3.08
N ARG A 194 -18.21 15.76 -2.85
CA ARG A 194 -18.87 15.86 -1.54
C ARG A 194 -19.03 14.53 -0.84
N VAL A 195 -18.57 13.42 -1.43
CA VAL A 195 -18.63 12.10 -0.81
C VAL A 195 -17.92 12.16 0.55
N PRO A 196 -18.64 11.98 1.67
CA PRO A 196 -18.02 12.00 2.98
C PRO A 196 -17.29 10.68 3.19
N ARG A 197 -16.03 10.61 2.74
CA ARG A 197 -15.20 9.37 2.74
C ARG A 197 -15.17 8.68 4.10
N ASN A 198 -15.25 9.45 5.19
CA ASN A 198 -15.27 8.96 6.57
C ASN A 198 -16.62 8.32 7.00
N GLU A 199 -17.67 8.41 6.19
CA GLU A 199 -18.97 7.78 6.43
C GLU A 199 -19.12 6.43 5.72
N PHE A 200 -18.19 6.07 4.83
CA PHE A 200 -18.18 4.76 4.18
C PHE A 200 -17.54 3.73 5.11
N SER A 201 -18.19 2.58 5.25
CA SER A 201 -17.63 1.47 6.00
C SER A 201 -16.41 0.92 5.29
N GLU A 202 -15.43 0.48 6.07
CA GLU A 202 -14.31 -0.32 5.58
C GLU A 202 -14.68 -1.81 5.43
N GLU A 203 -15.94 -2.21 5.65
CA GLU A 203 -16.34 -3.61 5.55
C GLU A 203 -16.44 -4.02 4.07
N VAL A 204 -15.51 -4.88 3.65
CA VAL A 204 -15.52 -5.58 2.36
C VAL A 204 -15.25 -7.06 2.66
N GLU A 205 -16.13 -7.96 2.21
CA GLU A 205 -16.16 -9.37 2.65
C GLU A 205 -14.88 -10.13 2.31
N LYS A 206 -14.27 -9.85 1.15
CA LYS A 206 -13.06 -10.52 0.68
C LYS A 206 -12.17 -9.55 -0.07
N ILE A 207 -10.97 -9.35 0.44
CA ILE A 207 -9.90 -8.68 -0.28
C ILE A 207 -8.62 -9.50 -0.19
N LYS A 208 -7.99 -9.71 -1.33
CA LYS A 208 -6.64 -10.24 -1.46
C LYS A 208 -5.77 -9.12 -1.97
N ALA A 209 -4.60 -8.92 -1.38
CA ALA A 209 -3.73 -7.82 -1.77
C ALA A 209 -2.27 -8.16 -1.57
N TYR A 210 -1.44 -7.61 -2.44
CA TYR A 210 0.00 -7.75 -2.42
C TYR A 210 0.65 -6.40 -2.64
N ARG A 211 1.65 -6.09 -1.82
CA ARG A 211 2.54 -4.96 -2.02
C ARG A 211 3.72 -5.43 -2.86
N ILE A 212 3.99 -4.73 -3.95
CA ILE A 212 5.05 -5.04 -4.89
C ILE A 212 6.08 -3.93 -4.85
N THR A 213 7.35 -4.24 -4.64
CA THR A 213 8.43 -3.26 -4.76
C THR A 213 9.12 -3.36 -6.12
N PHE A 214 9.58 -2.23 -6.64
CA PHE A 214 10.25 -2.16 -7.94
C PHE A 214 11.35 -1.11 -7.99
N ASP A 215 12.35 -1.33 -8.84
CA ASP A 215 13.33 -0.31 -9.19
C ASP A 215 12.76 0.62 -10.25
N TYR A 216 12.98 1.92 -10.12
CA TYR A 216 12.72 2.89 -11.17
C TYR A 216 13.94 3.75 -11.51
N THR A 217 13.87 4.41 -12.66
CA THR A 217 14.84 5.45 -13.06
C THR A 217 14.15 6.74 -13.45
N LYS A 218 14.82 7.87 -13.23
CA LYS A 218 14.45 9.19 -13.72
C LYS A 218 15.71 9.90 -14.22
N GLY A 219 15.90 9.94 -15.54
CA GLY A 219 17.14 10.46 -16.10
C GLY A 219 18.36 9.64 -15.66
N SER A 220 19.22 10.22 -14.81
CA SER A 220 20.37 9.53 -14.20
C SER A 220 20.11 9.02 -12.77
N GLU A 221 18.98 9.39 -12.18
CA GLU A 221 18.61 8.99 -10.82
C GLU A 221 17.93 7.60 -10.88
N SER A 222 18.19 6.78 -9.88
CA SER A 222 17.45 5.54 -9.60
C SER A 222 16.71 5.67 -8.28
N GLY A 223 15.70 4.82 -8.10
CA GLY A 223 14.78 4.88 -6.98
C GLY A 223 14.13 3.53 -6.72
N ILE A 224 13.48 3.40 -5.55
CA ILE A 224 12.63 2.26 -5.23
C ILE A 224 11.19 2.76 -5.15
N GLY A 225 10.29 2.11 -5.86
CA GLY A 225 8.87 2.36 -5.74
C GLY A 225 8.13 1.13 -5.21
N ASP A 226 6.89 1.36 -4.81
CA ASP A 226 5.97 0.29 -4.48
C ASP A 226 4.61 0.51 -5.14
N ILE A 227 3.89 -0.58 -5.37
CA ILE A 227 2.51 -0.55 -5.85
C ILE A 227 1.69 -1.59 -5.11
N LEU A 228 0.46 -1.22 -4.76
CA LEU A 228 -0.52 -2.15 -4.21
C LEU A 228 -1.30 -2.81 -5.36
N ILE A 229 -1.33 -4.13 -5.39
CA ILE A 229 -2.17 -4.92 -6.31
C ILE A 229 -3.19 -5.67 -5.48
N TYR A 230 -4.47 -5.55 -5.82
CA TYR A 230 -5.55 -6.14 -5.02
C TYR A 230 -6.67 -6.73 -5.87
N SER A 231 -7.42 -7.65 -5.28
CA SER A 231 -8.64 -8.25 -5.84
C SER A 231 -9.70 -8.25 -4.75
N ILE A 232 -10.89 -7.74 -5.08
CA ILE A 232 -12.04 -7.70 -4.19
C ILE A 232 -13.07 -8.73 -4.66
N ASN A 233 -13.64 -9.47 -3.71
CA ASN A 233 -14.70 -10.46 -3.95
C ASN A 233 -14.35 -11.51 -5.01
N ASP A 234 -13.07 -11.92 -5.07
CA ASP A 234 -12.52 -12.85 -6.07
C ASP A 234 -12.68 -12.34 -7.52
N GLY A 235 -12.78 -11.02 -7.70
CA GLY A 235 -12.80 -10.34 -9.00
C GLY A 235 -11.41 -10.19 -9.63
N ASP A 236 -11.35 -9.47 -10.75
CA ASP A 236 -10.10 -9.20 -11.45
C ASP A 236 -9.12 -8.40 -10.57
N TRP A 237 -7.82 -8.64 -10.78
CA TRP A 237 -6.78 -7.91 -10.08
C TRP A 237 -6.69 -6.48 -10.63
N THR A 238 -6.64 -5.52 -9.72
CA THR A 238 -6.52 -4.10 -10.01
C THR A 238 -5.37 -3.49 -9.21
N PHE A 239 -5.02 -2.25 -9.55
CA PHE A 239 -3.96 -1.50 -8.88
C PHE A 239 -4.52 -0.40 -8.00
N GLY A 240 -3.90 -0.22 -6.84
CA GLY A 240 -4.17 0.88 -5.94
C GLY A 240 -3.07 1.92 -5.99
N GLU A 241 -2.68 2.34 -4.81
CA GLU A 241 -1.60 3.30 -4.58
C GLU A 241 -0.30 2.86 -5.27
N LEU A 242 0.28 3.77 -6.04
CA LEU A 242 1.61 3.66 -6.64
C LEU A 242 2.48 4.71 -5.97
N ASN A 243 3.67 4.34 -5.49
CA ASN A 243 4.60 5.26 -4.86
C ASN A 243 5.97 5.18 -5.54
N PHE A 244 6.56 6.33 -5.82
CA PHE A 244 7.97 6.46 -6.22
C PHE A 244 8.71 7.12 -5.08
N LYS A 245 9.69 6.41 -4.50
CA LYS A 245 10.48 6.91 -3.38
C LYS A 245 11.94 7.03 -3.80
N GLU A 246 12.58 8.11 -3.35
CA GLU A 246 13.99 8.33 -3.64
C GLU A 246 14.83 7.18 -3.09
N ASP A 247 15.75 6.66 -3.90
CA ASP A 247 16.72 5.67 -3.43
C ASP A 247 17.76 6.39 -2.57
N ARG A 248 17.58 6.26 -1.26
CA ARG A 248 18.49 6.78 -0.24
C ARG A 248 19.51 5.72 0.21
N HIS A 249 19.70 4.63 -0.54
CA HIS A 249 20.57 3.52 -0.14
C HIS A 249 21.96 3.97 0.30
N GLU A 250 22.62 4.84 -0.48
CA GLU A 250 23.95 5.36 -0.12
C GLU A 250 23.92 6.11 1.21
N GLU A 251 22.91 6.98 1.42
CA GLU A 251 22.78 7.76 2.65
C GLU A 251 22.56 6.90 3.89
N TYR A 252 21.73 5.86 3.80
CA TYR A 252 21.46 4.97 4.93
C TYR A 252 22.58 3.95 5.18
N ALA A 253 23.25 3.48 4.13
CA ALA A 253 24.43 2.64 4.27
C ALA A 253 25.58 3.42 4.94
N GLU A 254 25.82 4.67 4.49
CA GLU A 254 26.77 5.57 5.13
C GLU A 254 26.40 5.84 6.58
N LEU A 255 25.11 6.08 6.89
CA LEU A 255 24.66 6.28 8.26
C LEU A 255 24.87 5.03 9.14
N ALA A 256 24.62 3.82 8.63
CA ALA A 256 24.91 2.60 9.38
C ALA A 256 26.41 2.47 9.68
N ASP A 257 27.28 2.73 8.70
CA ASP A 257 28.74 2.72 8.89
C ASP A 257 29.18 3.79 9.90
N TYR A 258 28.55 4.96 9.84
CA TYR A 258 28.79 6.05 10.77
C TYR A 258 28.39 5.67 12.20
N LEU A 259 27.20 5.11 12.41
CA LEU A 259 26.75 4.66 13.72
C LEU A 259 27.65 3.56 14.30
N LYS A 260 28.21 2.70 13.45
CA LYS A 260 29.22 1.71 13.88
C LYS A 260 30.50 2.38 14.35
N GLU A 261 31.03 3.34 13.60
CA GLU A 261 32.27 4.03 13.99
C GLU A 261 32.06 4.87 15.27
N TYR A 262 31.02 5.70 15.31
CA TYR A 262 30.76 6.61 16.42
C TYR A 262 30.22 5.90 17.66
N GLY A 263 29.38 4.88 17.50
CA GLY A 263 29.00 4.01 18.60
C GLY A 263 30.23 3.38 19.26
N GLY A 264 31.23 2.98 18.48
CA GLY A 264 32.50 2.49 19.03
C GLY A 264 33.26 3.56 19.82
N TYR A 265 33.35 4.80 19.31
CA TYR A 265 33.99 5.90 20.04
C TYR A 265 33.29 6.21 21.36
N GLU A 266 31.95 6.20 21.37
CA GLU A 266 31.17 6.47 22.58
C GLU A 266 31.38 5.38 23.63
N LEU A 267 31.29 4.11 23.22
CA LEU A 267 31.57 2.98 24.13
C LEU A 267 33.00 3.06 24.69
N ILE A 268 34.00 3.39 23.87
CA ILE A 268 35.38 3.61 24.34
C ILE A 268 35.45 4.75 25.37
N SER A 269 34.64 5.80 25.22
CA SER A 269 34.56 6.91 26.17
C SER A 269 34.06 6.41 27.53
N GLU A 270 32.95 5.67 27.54
CA GLU A 270 32.38 5.05 28.75
C GLU A 270 33.39 4.19 29.53
N PHE A 271 34.17 3.38 28.81
CA PHE A 271 35.25 2.58 29.40
C PHE A 271 36.33 3.44 30.09
N ARG A 272 36.67 4.59 29.50
CA ARG A 272 37.69 5.51 30.04
C ARG A 272 37.18 6.29 31.23
N GLU A 273 35.92 6.69 31.22
CA GLU A 273 35.29 7.41 32.33
C GLU A 273 35.10 6.50 33.55
N SER A 274 34.81 5.22 33.32
CA SER A 274 34.64 4.21 34.35
C SER A 274 35.96 3.68 34.97
N ASP A 275 37.14 4.08 34.46
CA ASP A 275 38.47 3.59 34.88
C ASP A 275 38.56 2.04 34.87
N LEU A 276 37.88 1.40 33.91
CA LEU A 276 37.81 -0.06 33.77
C LEU A 276 38.88 -0.58 32.81
N TYR A 277 39.32 -1.83 33.03
CA TYR A 277 40.19 -2.51 32.08
C TYR A 277 39.35 -3.15 30.96
N TYR A 278 39.66 -2.81 29.70
CA TYR A 278 39.03 -3.40 28.51
C TYR A 278 38.95 -4.94 28.57
N ASP A 279 40.01 -5.57 29.10
CA ASP A 279 40.14 -7.02 29.22
C ASP A 279 39.06 -7.67 30.11
N ASP A 280 38.38 -6.90 30.97
CA ASP A 280 37.32 -7.44 31.84
C ASP A 280 36.00 -7.64 31.06
N PHE A 281 35.82 -6.95 29.94
CA PHE A 281 34.57 -6.90 29.17
C PHE A 281 34.75 -7.31 27.70
N GLU A 282 35.97 -7.70 27.29
CA GLU A 282 36.32 -8.04 25.89
C GLU A 282 35.43 -9.12 25.26
N ASN A 283 34.72 -9.92 26.07
CA ASN A 283 33.85 -11.01 25.61
C ASN A 283 32.37 -10.77 25.87
N GLU A 284 32.00 -9.62 26.44
CA GLU A 284 30.59 -9.28 26.65
C GLU A 284 29.95 -8.83 25.35
N TRP A 285 28.74 -9.31 25.10
CA TRP A 285 27.96 -9.00 23.91
C TRP A 285 26.64 -8.37 24.29
N TYR A 286 26.33 -7.25 23.66
CA TYR A 286 25.14 -6.47 23.98
C TYR A 286 24.65 -5.67 22.78
N ILE A 287 23.43 -5.14 22.92
CA ILE A 287 22.78 -4.29 21.92
C ILE A 287 22.38 -2.99 22.59
N VAL A 288 22.76 -1.88 21.96
CA VAL A 288 22.27 -0.53 22.27
C VAL A 288 21.38 -0.09 21.12
N SER A 289 20.20 0.46 21.41
CA SER A 289 19.21 0.88 20.43
C SER A 289 18.70 2.28 20.72
N SER A 290 18.30 2.98 19.65
CA SER A 290 17.54 4.23 19.74
C SER A 290 16.23 4.07 20.53
N ASP A 291 15.66 2.85 20.56
CA ASP A 291 14.60 2.48 21.50
C ASP A 291 15.23 1.83 22.74
N ILE A 292 15.39 2.61 23.81
CA ILE A 292 16.00 2.16 25.07
C ILE A 292 15.33 0.90 25.62
N SER A 293 14.02 0.68 25.34
CA SER A 293 13.33 -0.53 25.78
C SER A 293 13.79 -1.81 25.08
N LYS A 294 14.50 -1.66 23.96
CA LYS A 294 15.16 -2.71 23.17
C LYS A 294 16.66 -2.83 23.45
N ASN A 295 17.18 -2.21 24.50
CA ASN A 295 18.53 -2.50 24.94
C ASN A 295 18.63 -3.94 25.46
N TYR A 296 19.71 -4.65 25.12
CA TYR A 296 19.88 -6.06 25.47
C TYR A 296 21.27 -6.33 26.05
N ASN A 297 21.32 -6.90 27.26
CA ASN A 297 22.56 -7.22 27.98
C ASN A 297 23.56 -6.06 28.13
N VAL A 298 23.07 -4.82 28.15
CA VAL A 298 23.92 -3.63 28.33
C VAL A 298 24.70 -3.76 29.64
N PRO A 299 26.04 -3.69 29.60
CA PRO A 299 26.88 -3.84 30.79
C PRO A 299 26.64 -2.73 31.81
N GLU A 300 26.84 -3.05 33.10
CA GLU A 300 26.67 -2.07 34.20
C GLU A 300 27.66 -0.91 34.15
N PHE A 301 28.74 -1.00 33.36
CA PHE A 301 29.69 0.12 33.21
C PHE A 301 29.12 1.28 32.40
N ILE A 302 28.07 1.05 31.62
CA ILE A 302 27.34 2.12 30.95
C ILE A 302 26.36 2.67 31.99
N ASP A 303 26.87 3.57 32.83
CA ASP A 303 26.17 4.10 34.00
C ASP A 303 24.89 4.87 33.62
N ASP A 304 24.92 5.58 32.48
CA ASP A 304 23.77 6.30 31.91
C ASP A 304 23.55 5.90 30.45
N ILE A 305 22.73 4.86 30.26
CA ILE A 305 22.37 4.39 28.93
C ILE A 305 21.54 5.41 28.14
N GLU A 306 20.83 6.33 28.80
CA GLU A 306 20.08 7.39 28.10
C GLU A 306 21.04 8.42 27.51
N GLU A 307 22.08 8.79 28.27
CA GLU A 307 23.16 9.68 27.81
C GLU A 307 23.99 9.05 26.69
N CYS A 308 24.35 7.76 26.81
CA CYS A 308 25.05 7.04 25.74
C CYS A 308 24.22 6.98 24.45
N VAL A 309 22.91 6.66 24.54
CA VAL A 309 22.02 6.68 23.37
C VAL A 309 21.89 8.09 22.80
N TYR A 310 21.78 9.12 23.65
CA TYR A 310 21.73 10.52 23.20
C TYR A 310 22.96 10.90 22.38
N TYR A 311 24.16 10.56 22.84
CA TYR A 311 25.39 10.88 22.12
C TYR A 311 25.52 10.14 20.80
N ILE A 312 25.15 8.86 20.76
CA ILE A 312 25.13 8.11 19.49
C ILE A 312 24.08 8.70 18.54
N ASP A 313 22.92 9.13 19.06
CA ASP A 313 21.83 9.70 18.26
C ASP A 313 22.12 11.13 17.77
N GLU A 314 22.98 11.92 18.44
CA GLU A 314 23.46 13.20 17.88
C GLU A 314 24.17 13.01 16.52
N TYR A 315 24.69 11.81 16.26
CA TYR A 315 25.32 11.43 14.99
C TYR A 315 24.34 10.78 14.00
N ASN A 316 23.11 10.48 14.42
CA ASN A 316 22.01 10.06 13.57
C ASN A 316 21.38 11.26 12.86
N TYR A 317 22.06 11.79 11.84
CA TYR A 317 21.64 13.02 11.14
C TYR A 317 20.30 12.90 10.39
N LEU A 318 19.74 11.70 10.28
CA LEU A 318 18.44 11.45 9.66
C LEU A 318 17.32 11.18 10.69
N ASN A 319 17.62 11.08 11.99
CA ASN A 319 16.65 10.88 13.07
C ASN A 319 15.75 9.64 12.87
N HIS A 320 16.36 8.52 12.45
CA HIS A 320 15.68 7.23 12.22
C HIS A 320 15.93 6.22 13.33
N LYS A 321 15.16 5.12 13.35
CA LYS A 321 15.41 4.00 14.27
C LYS A 321 16.71 3.30 13.94
N TRP A 322 17.50 2.98 14.96
CA TRP A 322 18.75 2.26 14.82
C TRP A 322 19.03 1.33 16.01
N PHE A 323 19.88 0.34 15.77
CA PHE A 323 20.54 -0.40 16.85
C PHE A 323 21.97 -0.77 16.44
N ILE A 324 22.84 -0.88 17.44
CA ILE A 324 24.21 -1.35 17.31
C ILE A 324 24.39 -2.63 18.13
N VAL A 325 25.14 -3.58 17.58
CA VAL A 325 25.60 -4.76 18.31
C VAL A 325 27.07 -4.55 18.64
N ALA A 326 27.41 -4.71 19.92
CA ALA A 326 28.76 -4.49 20.42
C ALA A 326 29.35 -5.75 21.06
N LYS A 327 30.68 -5.84 21.01
CA LYS A 327 31.51 -6.79 21.76
C LYS A 327 32.57 -6.03 22.54
N GLY A 328 32.45 -5.98 23.85
CA GLY A 328 33.28 -5.07 24.66
C GLY A 328 33.07 -3.62 24.18
N ASP A 329 34.14 -2.94 23.78
CA ASP A 329 34.11 -1.56 23.27
C ASP A 329 33.95 -1.46 21.74
N GLU A 330 33.94 -2.59 21.03
CA GLU A 330 33.85 -2.62 19.57
C GLU A 330 32.41 -2.80 19.09
N VAL A 331 31.92 -1.84 18.30
CA VAL A 331 30.68 -2.04 17.55
C VAL A 331 30.96 -2.90 16.32
N VAL A 332 30.37 -4.09 16.32
CA VAL A 332 30.59 -5.08 15.26
C VAL A 332 29.63 -4.89 14.09
N TYR A 333 28.46 -4.29 14.36
CA TYR A 333 27.33 -4.16 13.43
C TYR A 333 26.44 -3.01 13.86
N ALA A 334 25.93 -2.28 12.88
CA ALA A 334 24.85 -1.33 13.08
C ALA A 334 23.78 -1.55 12.01
N ALA A 335 22.53 -1.33 12.40
CA ALA A 335 21.38 -1.32 11.51
C ALA A 335 20.56 -0.05 11.70
N VAL A 336 20.02 0.45 10.59
CA VAL A 336 19.19 1.65 10.50
C VAL A 336 17.95 1.32 9.68
N CYS A 337 16.80 1.83 10.12
CA CYS A 337 15.54 1.68 9.41
C CYS A 337 15.22 2.94 8.59
N ASP A 338 15.03 2.78 7.29
CA ASP A 338 14.29 3.74 6.49
C ASP A 338 12.80 3.42 6.61
N GLU A 339 12.14 4.06 7.57
CA GLU A 339 10.70 3.84 7.83
C GLU A 339 9.84 4.25 6.63
N ASP A 340 10.25 5.27 5.87
CA ASP A 340 9.50 5.77 4.73
C ASP A 340 9.52 4.76 3.56
N ASN A 341 10.65 4.07 3.39
CA ASN A 341 10.84 3.09 2.35
C ASN A 341 10.59 1.64 2.79
N ASN A 342 10.37 1.40 4.09
CA ASN A 342 10.33 0.07 4.71
C ASN A 342 11.59 -0.76 4.37
N LEU A 343 12.74 -0.10 4.40
CA LEU A 343 14.04 -0.71 4.11
C LEU A 343 14.91 -0.70 5.38
N ILE A 344 15.80 -1.68 5.45
CA ILE A 344 16.75 -1.81 6.56
C ILE A 344 18.14 -1.84 5.94
N TYR A 345 18.97 -0.94 6.42
CA TYR A 345 20.36 -0.83 6.01
C TYR A 345 21.24 -1.23 7.17
N PHE A 346 22.30 -1.95 6.86
CA PHE A 346 23.22 -2.43 7.86
C PHE A 346 24.63 -2.39 7.31
N THR A 347 25.60 -2.20 8.22
CA THR A 347 27.01 -2.17 7.84
C THR A 347 27.41 -3.45 7.14
N ASP A 348 28.12 -3.35 6.01
CA ASP A 348 28.68 -4.51 5.32
C ASP A 348 29.48 -5.30 6.35
N PRO A 349 29.16 -6.59 6.56
CA PRO A 349 29.99 -7.38 7.41
C PRO A 349 31.32 -7.58 6.67
N GLY A 350 32.26 -6.63 6.79
CA GLY A 350 33.63 -6.78 6.32
C GLY A 350 34.16 -8.17 6.69
N PRO A 351 35.21 -8.68 6.02
CA PRO A 351 35.62 -10.09 6.10
C PRO A 351 35.91 -10.63 7.52
N ASN A 352 35.92 -9.75 8.54
CA ASN A 352 36.08 -10.04 9.95
C ASN A 352 35.04 -9.37 10.89
N SER A 353 33.99 -8.70 10.43
CA SER A 353 33.03 -8.05 11.34
C SER A 353 31.97 -9.02 11.83
N VAL A 354 31.76 -9.01 13.13
CA VAL A 354 31.29 -10.16 13.89
C VAL A 354 29.88 -9.94 14.40
N ILE A 355 28.84 -10.20 13.61
CA ILE A 355 27.68 -10.93 14.16
C ILE A 355 27.87 -12.39 13.74
N SER A 356 28.75 -13.06 14.47
CA SER A 356 28.87 -14.51 14.47
C SER A 356 28.37 -14.99 15.82
N ILE A 357 27.41 -15.90 15.90
CA ILE A 357 27.18 -16.67 17.11
C ILE A 357 27.62 -18.10 16.88
N LYS A 358 28.59 -18.57 17.68
CA LYS A 358 29.10 -19.94 17.65
C LYS A 358 28.75 -20.67 18.93
N SER A 359 28.15 -21.86 18.76
CA SER A 359 28.62 -23.03 19.48
C SER A 359 29.48 -23.87 18.52
N ASP A 360 30.67 -24.29 18.97
CA ASP A 360 31.40 -25.45 18.45
C ASP A 360 31.97 -25.42 17.01
N GLY A 361 32.54 -24.29 16.60
CA GLY A 361 33.73 -24.31 15.72
C GLY A 361 33.50 -24.23 14.21
N GLU A 362 32.32 -24.46 13.66
CA GLU A 362 32.01 -24.26 12.23
C GLU A 362 31.12 -23.01 11.99
N TYR A 363 31.21 -22.38 10.82
CA TYR A 363 30.61 -21.07 10.50
C TYR A 363 29.28 -21.26 9.74
N GLU A 364 28.17 -20.73 10.27
CA GLU A 364 26.91 -20.59 9.50
C GLU A 364 26.35 -19.16 9.65
N PHE A 365 25.89 -18.60 8.52
CA PHE A 365 25.51 -17.19 8.32
C PHE A 365 24.02 -16.97 8.62
N VAL A 366 23.64 -15.77 9.08
CA VAL A 366 22.28 -15.25 8.78
C VAL A 366 22.34 -14.86 7.32
N ASP A 367 21.71 -15.65 6.45
CA ASP A 367 21.76 -15.45 5.02
C ASP A 367 21.17 -14.07 4.69
N ALA A 368 21.80 -13.30 3.80
CA ALA A 368 21.21 -12.07 3.26
C ALA A 368 19.83 -12.36 2.61
N ALA A 369 19.59 -13.62 2.23
CA ALA A 369 18.28 -14.11 1.79
C ALA A 369 17.21 -14.12 2.90
N GLU A 370 17.55 -14.33 4.18
CA GLU A 370 16.58 -14.28 5.30
C GLU A 370 16.20 -12.84 5.70
N VAL A 371 17.07 -11.86 5.43
CA VAL A 371 16.84 -10.44 5.77
C VAL A 371 15.96 -9.74 4.73
N SER A 372 15.92 -10.23 3.48
CA SER A 372 15.19 -9.57 2.38
C SER A 372 13.65 -9.56 2.50
N ALA A 373 13.09 -10.21 3.53
CA ALA A 373 11.65 -10.20 3.87
C ALA A 373 11.36 -9.87 5.35
N SER A 374 12.36 -9.39 6.08
CA SER A 374 12.30 -9.19 7.54
C SER A 374 12.04 -7.73 7.90
N THR A 375 11.24 -7.47 8.95
CA THR A 375 11.07 -6.13 9.53
C THR A 375 12.29 -5.74 10.39
N PHE A 376 12.42 -4.46 10.74
CA PHE A 376 13.50 -3.99 11.62
C PHE A 376 13.53 -4.75 12.96
N ASP A 377 12.35 -5.11 13.46
CA ASP A 377 12.17 -5.88 14.68
C ASP A 377 12.58 -7.34 14.50
N ASP A 378 12.33 -7.94 13.33
CA ASP A 378 12.79 -9.31 13.03
C ASP A 378 14.31 -9.40 12.96
N VAL A 379 14.98 -8.40 12.38
CA VAL A 379 16.45 -8.32 12.33
C VAL A 379 17.02 -8.14 13.74
N TYR A 380 16.41 -7.28 14.55
CA TYR A 380 16.77 -7.12 15.97
C TYR A 380 16.60 -8.44 16.75
N ASP A 381 15.46 -9.11 16.61
CA ASP A 381 15.16 -10.36 17.31
C ASP A 381 16.11 -11.49 16.89
N ALA A 382 16.51 -11.53 15.62
CA ALA A 382 17.53 -12.44 15.13
C ALA A 382 18.89 -12.19 15.83
N CYS A 383 19.29 -10.93 15.98
CA CYS A 383 20.50 -10.55 16.71
C CYS A 383 20.42 -10.96 18.19
N VAL A 384 19.31 -10.67 18.87
CA VAL A 384 19.09 -11.06 20.27
C VAL A 384 19.12 -12.58 20.45
N LYS A 385 18.41 -13.32 19.60
CA LYS A 385 18.39 -14.79 19.62
C LYS A 385 19.78 -15.35 19.44
N ALA A 386 20.53 -14.76 18.54
CA ALA A 386 21.89 -15.18 18.29
C ALA A 386 22.72 -14.89 19.57
N LEU A 387 22.72 -13.69 20.14
CA LEU A 387 23.45 -13.39 21.37
C LEU A 387 23.11 -14.30 22.57
N LYS A 388 21.86 -14.77 22.70
CA LYS A 388 21.44 -15.75 23.75
C LYS A 388 22.13 -17.11 23.65
N ASN A 389 22.63 -17.48 22.47
CA ASN A 389 23.28 -18.76 22.23
C ASN A 389 24.81 -18.70 22.39
N LYS A 390 25.35 -17.54 22.80
CA LYS A 390 26.72 -17.36 23.29
C LYS A 390 26.74 -17.42 24.81
#